data_AF-A0A844CCS0-F1
#
_entry.id   AF-A0A844CCS0-F1
#
_cell.length_a   1.000
_cell.length_b   1.000
_cell.length_c   1.000
_cell.angle_alpha   90.00
_cell.angle_beta   90.00
_cell.angle_gamma   90.00
#
_symmetry.space_group_name_H-M   'P 1'
#
loop_
_entity.id
_entity.type
_entity.pdbx_description
1 polymer ?
#
loop_
_entity_poly.entity_id
_entity_poly.type
_entity_poly.pdbx_seq_one_letter_code
_entity_poly.pdbx_strand_id
1 'polypeptide(L)'
;MMKKINLNTFLLLFIIAVMNYQQARAAIAVDRNRVIYHEGDNNLSIRIRNDNHTRPYLAKAWVADKQDNSASVPLIATPMVQRIEPETYSFIRVSPTALEKNLPKDRESMYYFSVLEIPTVSSTENVMQLALQTKVKLFYRPEALEDDEVNFHMDKLTIHKVGINRYQLTNASAFYLNIISFNDKNGKKIIKAITLPPFSEELADIKTETLGKITIVNDFGSKMPFNLLCNSNECRPELKE
;
A
#
# COMPACT_ATOMS: atom_id res chain seq x y z
N MET A 1 -14.53 -25.78 47.62
CA MET A 1 -13.76 -27.01 47.30
C MET A 1 -13.22 -26.88 45.88
N MET A 2 -12.00 -26.36 45.71
CA MET A 2 -11.38 -26.13 44.39
C MET A 2 -10.83 -27.46 43.86
N LYS A 3 -11.45 -28.03 42.81
CA LYS A 3 -10.91 -29.20 42.11
C LYS A 3 -9.58 -28.80 41.47
N LYS A 4 -8.47 -29.45 41.86
CA LYS A 4 -7.15 -29.29 41.21
C LYS A 4 -7.29 -29.75 39.76
N ILE A 5 -7.24 -28.82 38.81
CA ILE A 5 -7.21 -29.13 37.38
C ILE A 5 -5.82 -29.69 37.06
N ASN A 6 -5.76 -30.89 36.50
CA ASN A 6 -4.50 -31.55 36.14
C ASN A 6 -3.79 -30.79 35.01
N LEU A 7 -2.45 -30.72 35.07
CA LEU A 7 -1.64 -29.98 34.09
C LEU A 7 -1.89 -30.48 32.65
N ASN A 8 -2.10 -31.78 32.47
CA ASN A 8 -2.45 -32.37 31.17
C ASN A 8 -3.83 -31.92 30.67
N THR A 9 -4.78 -31.68 31.57
CA THR A 9 -6.11 -31.15 31.23
C THR A 9 -6.03 -29.69 30.81
N PHE A 10 -5.13 -28.91 31.44
CA PHE A 10 -4.87 -27.53 31.05
C PHE A 10 -4.18 -27.45 29.67
N LEU A 11 -3.21 -28.33 29.40
CA LEU A 11 -2.52 -28.41 28.11
C LEU A 11 -3.48 -28.78 26.96
N LEU A 12 -4.41 -29.71 27.20
CA LEU A 12 -5.41 -30.12 26.22
C LEU A 12 -6.40 -28.99 25.90
N LEU A 13 -6.86 -28.25 26.92
CA LEU A 13 -7.72 -27.08 26.74
C LEU A 13 -7.01 -25.95 25.99
N PHE A 14 -5.71 -25.76 26.25
CA PHE A 14 -4.89 -24.79 25.52
C PHE A 14 -4.78 -25.17 24.04
N ILE A 15 -4.48 -26.42 23.71
CA ILE A 15 -4.38 -26.90 22.31
C ILE A 15 -5.70 -26.71 21.55
N ILE A 16 -6.85 -27.02 22.16
CA ILE A 16 -8.17 -26.82 21.55
C ILE A 16 -8.46 -25.32 21.32
N ALA A 17 -7.99 -24.45 22.22
CA ALA A 17 -8.13 -23.00 22.05
C ALA A 17 -7.27 -22.44 20.91
N VAL A 18 -6.08 -23.01 20.63
CA VAL A 18 -5.22 -22.59 19.51
C VAL A 18 -5.74 -23.11 18.16
N MET A 19 -6.57 -24.16 18.11
CA MET A 19 -7.07 -24.72 16.85
C MET A 19 -8.27 -23.95 16.25
N ASN A 20 -8.82 -22.94 16.95
CA ASN A 20 -9.99 -22.17 16.53
C ASN A 20 -9.67 -20.79 15.92
N TYR A 21 -8.45 -20.55 15.45
CA TYR A 21 -8.16 -19.35 14.68
C TYR A 21 -8.82 -19.43 13.30
N GLN A 22 -10.04 -18.91 13.18
CA GLN A 22 -10.61 -18.60 11.88
C GLN A 22 -9.79 -17.47 11.27
N GLN A 23 -8.98 -17.80 10.27
CA GLN A 23 -8.33 -16.78 9.46
C GLN A 23 -9.40 -16.11 8.60
N ALA A 24 -9.60 -14.81 8.80
CA ALA A 24 -10.31 -13.99 7.84
C ALA A 24 -9.51 -13.99 6.52
N ARG A 25 -10.00 -14.71 5.52
CA ARG A 25 -9.43 -14.74 4.18
C ARG A 25 -10.29 -13.84 3.29
N ALA A 26 -9.66 -12.85 2.66
CA ALA A 26 -10.30 -12.13 1.58
C ALA A 26 -10.63 -13.12 0.45
N ALA A 27 -11.79 -12.97 -0.17
CA ALA A 27 -12.12 -13.80 -1.32
C ALA A 27 -11.40 -13.25 -2.55
N ILE A 28 -11.46 -11.94 -2.82
CA ILE A 28 -10.75 -11.37 -3.98
C ILE A 28 -9.40 -10.79 -3.56
N ALA A 29 -8.32 -11.41 -4.03
CA ALA A 29 -6.95 -10.95 -3.88
C ALA A 29 -6.44 -10.25 -5.15
N VAL A 30 -5.62 -9.21 -4.98
CA VAL A 30 -4.93 -8.48 -6.07
C VAL A 30 -3.46 -8.90 -6.09
N ASP A 31 -2.87 -9.07 -7.27
CA ASP A 31 -1.50 -9.57 -7.46
C ASP A 31 -0.37 -8.64 -6.99
N ARG A 32 -0.70 -7.38 -6.65
CA ARG A 32 0.26 -6.36 -6.23
C ARG A 32 -0.32 -5.40 -5.21
N ASN A 33 0.54 -4.82 -4.38
CA ASN A 33 0.18 -3.84 -3.34
C ASN A 33 0.32 -2.38 -3.80
N ARG A 34 0.80 -2.17 -5.03
CA ARG A 34 1.02 -0.88 -5.67
C ARG A 34 1.05 -1.07 -7.17
N VAL A 35 0.59 -0.06 -7.91
CA VAL A 35 0.45 -0.09 -9.35
C VAL A 35 1.28 1.06 -9.92
N ILE A 36 2.14 0.79 -10.89
CA ILE A 36 2.82 1.81 -11.69
C ILE A 36 2.25 1.70 -13.10
N TYR A 37 1.74 2.80 -13.63
CA TYR A 37 1.25 2.94 -14.99
C TYR A 37 2.22 3.85 -15.73
N HIS A 38 2.91 3.35 -16.75
CA HIS A 38 3.85 4.14 -17.54
C HIS A 38 3.10 4.88 -18.65
N GLU A 39 3.46 6.14 -18.87
CA GLU A 39 3.03 6.86 -20.06
C GLU A 39 3.52 6.14 -21.32
N GLY A 40 2.70 6.13 -22.38
CA GLY A 40 2.97 5.36 -23.60
C GLY A 40 2.43 3.93 -23.57
N ASP A 41 2.18 3.36 -22.38
CA ASP A 41 1.47 2.08 -22.29
C ASP A 41 0.03 2.25 -22.79
N ASN A 42 -0.39 1.35 -23.69
CA ASN A 42 -1.80 1.28 -24.12
C ASN A 42 -2.71 0.85 -22.98
N ASN A 43 -2.22 -0.07 -22.13
CA ASN A 43 -2.89 -0.55 -20.95
C ASN A 43 -1.97 -1.34 -20.02
N LEU A 44 -2.33 -1.38 -18.75
CA LEU A 44 -1.74 -2.22 -17.72
C LEU A 44 -2.75 -3.29 -17.28
N SER A 45 -2.34 -4.55 -17.26
CA SER A 45 -3.18 -5.65 -16.76
C SER A 45 -2.84 -6.02 -15.32
N ILE A 46 -3.83 -5.95 -14.45
CA ILE A 46 -3.74 -6.33 -13.03
C ILE A 46 -4.48 -7.65 -12.85
N ARG A 47 -3.80 -8.67 -12.31
CA ARG A 47 -4.43 -9.96 -12.02
C ARG A 47 -5.16 -9.89 -10.67
N ILE A 48 -6.35 -10.46 -10.65
CA ILE A 48 -7.12 -10.71 -9.43
C ILE A 48 -7.49 -12.19 -9.34
N ARG A 49 -7.59 -12.72 -8.12
CA ARG A 49 -7.91 -14.13 -7.87
C ARG A 49 -9.00 -14.26 -6.83
N ASN A 50 -9.92 -15.19 -7.03
CA ASN A 50 -10.84 -15.61 -6.01
C ASN A 50 -10.22 -16.75 -5.19
N ASP A 51 -9.76 -16.43 -3.98
CA ASP A 51 -9.18 -17.35 -3.00
C ASP A 51 -10.25 -18.14 -2.22
N ASN A 52 -11.54 -17.87 -2.47
CA ASN A 52 -12.61 -18.70 -1.93
C ASN A 52 -12.70 -20.02 -2.70
N HIS A 53 -12.64 -21.13 -1.96
CA HIS A 53 -12.65 -22.48 -2.52
C HIS A 53 -14.03 -22.97 -3.00
N THR A 54 -15.11 -22.31 -2.59
CA THR A 54 -16.47 -22.87 -2.77
C THR A 54 -17.48 -21.90 -3.35
N ARG A 55 -17.23 -20.60 -3.28
CA ARG A 55 -18.20 -19.58 -3.69
C ARG A 55 -17.63 -18.65 -4.75
N PRO A 56 -18.43 -18.32 -5.78
CA PRO A 56 -18.09 -17.29 -6.73
C PRO A 56 -18.21 -15.91 -6.06
N TYR A 57 -17.45 -14.94 -6.56
CA TYR A 57 -17.53 -13.56 -6.11
C TYR A 57 -17.65 -12.62 -7.30
N LEU A 58 -18.35 -11.50 -7.13
CA LEU A 58 -18.22 -10.38 -8.05
C LEU A 58 -17.07 -9.49 -7.56
N ALA A 59 -16.24 -9.02 -8.49
CA ALA A 59 -15.21 -8.03 -8.24
C ALA A 59 -15.60 -6.74 -8.96
N LYS A 60 -15.83 -5.67 -8.19
CA LYS A 60 -16.03 -4.32 -8.71
C LYS A 60 -14.71 -3.55 -8.67
N ALA A 61 -14.28 -3.00 -9.79
CA ALA A 61 -12.99 -2.32 -9.91
C ALA A 61 -13.14 -0.90 -10.45
N TRP A 62 -12.34 0.03 -9.92
CA TRP A 62 -12.28 1.41 -10.39
C TRP A 62 -10.94 2.06 -10.04
N VAL A 63 -10.61 3.15 -10.74
CA VAL A 63 -9.55 4.08 -10.36
C VAL A 63 -10.20 5.35 -9.84
N ALA A 64 -9.68 5.90 -8.76
CA ALA A 64 -10.19 7.13 -8.14
C ALA A 64 -9.05 7.99 -7.57
N ASP A 65 -9.36 9.25 -7.29
CA ASP A 65 -8.50 10.15 -6.52
C ASP A 65 -8.53 9.81 -5.00
N LYS A 66 -7.90 10.67 -4.19
CA LYS A 66 -7.83 10.51 -2.73
C LYS A 66 -9.21 10.57 -2.06
N GLN A 67 -10.16 11.29 -2.64
CA GLN A 67 -11.54 11.46 -2.17
C GLN A 67 -12.47 10.35 -2.71
N ASP A 68 -11.90 9.35 -3.39
CA ASP A 68 -12.63 8.26 -4.03
C ASP A 68 -13.54 8.71 -5.19
N ASN A 69 -13.25 9.87 -5.79
CA ASN A 69 -13.91 10.33 -7.00
C ASN A 69 -13.21 9.74 -8.24
N SER A 70 -13.99 9.05 -9.07
CA SER A 70 -13.52 8.41 -10.31
C SER A 70 -13.83 9.22 -11.58
N ALA A 71 -14.68 10.25 -11.50
CA ALA A 71 -15.16 10.97 -12.68
C ALA A 71 -14.08 11.84 -13.34
N SER A 72 -13.12 12.32 -12.55
CA SER A 72 -12.06 13.24 -12.97
C SER A 72 -10.68 12.61 -13.05
N VAL A 73 -10.61 11.28 -13.10
CA VAL A 73 -9.34 10.53 -13.11
C VAL A 73 -8.94 10.19 -14.56
N PRO A 74 -7.67 10.36 -14.93
CA PRO A 74 -7.18 10.12 -16.30
C PRO A 74 -7.00 8.64 -16.67
N LEU A 75 -7.46 7.73 -15.82
CA LEU A 75 -7.30 6.29 -15.96
C LEU A 75 -8.61 5.59 -15.63
N ILE A 76 -8.92 4.51 -16.34
CA ILE A 76 -10.13 3.72 -16.14
C ILE A 76 -9.80 2.23 -15.99
N ALA A 77 -10.51 1.55 -15.08
CA ALA A 77 -10.40 0.12 -14.87
C ALA A 77 -11.54 -0.63 -15.58
N THR A 78 -11.20 -1.67 -16.34
CA THR A 78 -12.15 -2.47 -17.13
C THR A 78 -11.88 -3.98 -17.00
N PRO A 79 -12.91 -4.83 -16.90
CA PRO A 79 -14.31 -4.48 -16.68
C PRO A 79 -14.55 -3.91 -15.28
N MET A 80 -15.53 -3.00 -15.16
CA MET A 80 -15.88 -2.39 -13.86
C MET A 80 -16.48 -3.39 -12.87
N VAL A 81 -17.16 -4.43 -13.36
CA VAL A 81 -17.70 -5.52 -12.54
C VAL A 81 -17.51 -6.81 -13.31
N GLN A 82 -17.01 -7.85 -12.64
CA GLN A 82 -16.87 -9.18 -13.23
C GLN A 82 -17.09 -10.26 -12.19
N ARG A 83 -17.59 -11.42 -12.63
CA ARG A 83 -17.74 -12.61 -11.81
C ARG A 83 -16.49 -13.47 -11.90
N ILE A 84 -16.06 -13.99 -10.76
CA ILE A 84 -14.87 -14.82 -10.63
C ILE A 84 -15.27 -16.10 -9.91
N GLU A 85 -15.11 -17.22 -10.58
CA GLU A 85 -15.43 -18.53 -10.04
C GLU A 85 -14.44 -18.92 -8.92
N PRO A 86 -14.81 -19.87 -8.04
CA PRO A 86 -13.93 -20.34 -6.96
C PRO A 86 -12.54 -20.75 -7.49
N GLU A 87 -11.49 -20.34 -6.78
CA GLU A 87 -10.08 -20.68 -7.10
C GLU A 87 -9.60 -20.24 -8.50
N THR A 88 -10.36 -19.39 -9.19
CA THR A 88 -9.99 -18.86 -10.50
C THR A 88 -9.40 -17.46 -10.42
N TYR A 89 -8.66 -17.08 -11.46
CA TYR A 89 -8.17 -15.72 -11.63
C TYR A 89 -8.79 -15.06 -12.85
N SER A 90 -8.82 -13.73 -12.82
CA SER A 90 -9.18 -12.89 -13.95
C SER A 90 -8.27 -11.66 -13.99
N PHE A 91 -8.45 -10.81 -14.99
CA PHE A 91 -7.69 -9.59 -15.16
C PHE A 91 -8.60 -8.36 -15.15
N ILE A 92 -8.06 -7.28 -14.60
CA ILE A 92 -8.59 -5.93 -14.76
C ILE A 92 -7.57 -5.13 -15.54
N ARG A 93 -8.00 -4.56 -16.65
CA ARG A 93 -7.21 -3.67 -17.48
C ARG A 93 -7.39 -2.24 -17.00
N VAL A 94 -6.29 -1.58 -16.67
CA VAL A 94 -6.22 -0.13 -16.49
C VAL A 94 -5.75 0.49 -17.79
N SER A 95 -6.45 1.49 -18.31
CA SER A 95 -6.12 2.19 -19.56
C SER A 95 -6.29 3.70 -19.41
N PRO A 96 -5.65 4.52 -20.25
CA PRO A 96 -5.75 5.96 -20.18
C PRO A 96 -7.09 6.43 -20.75
N THR A 97 -7.52 7.59 -20.29
CA THR A 97 -8.67 8.32 -20.86
C THR A 97 -8.17 9.56 -21.60
N ALA A 98 -9.07 10.27 -22.28
CA ALA A 98 -8.72 11.54 -22.93
C ALA A 98 -8.21 12.64 -21.97
N LEU A 99 -8.35 12.44 -20.64
CA LEU A 99 -7.84 13.36 -19.62
C LEU A 99 -6.36 13.14 -19.30
N GLU A 100 -5.76 12.03 -19.72
CA GLU A 100 -4.34 11.69 -19.47
C GLU A 100 -3.38 12.76 -20.00
N LYS A 101 -3.70 13.38 -21.14
CA LYS A 101 -2.95 14.51 -21.72
C LYS A 101 -2.79 15.73 -20.79
N ASN A 102 -3.63 15.85 -19.77
CA ASN A 102 -3.58 16.96 -18.82
C ASN A 102 -2.65 16.66 -17.63
N LEU A 103 -2.09 15.45 -17.54
CA LEU A 103 -1.15 15.08 -16.50
C LEU A 103 0.18 15.81 -16.68
N PRO A 104 0.86 16.17 -15.57
CA PRO A 104 2.20 16.72 -15.64
C PRO A 104 3.14 15.68 -16.26
N LYS A 105 4.07 16.16 -17.09
CA LYS A 105 5.07 15.33 -17.79
C LYS A 105 6.42 15.31 -17.07
N ASP A 106 6.57 16.11 -16.02
CA ASP A 106 7.82 16.31 -15.27
C ASP A 106 7.83 15.60 -13.90
N ARG A 107 6.72 14.96 -13.51
CA ARG A 107 6.54 14.31 -12.20
C ARG A 107 5.47 13.25 -12.21
N GLU A 108 5.56 12.31 -11.28
CA GLU A 108 4.51 11.33 -11.05
C GLU A 108 3.20 11.98 -10.59
N SER A 109 2.08 11.32 -10.93
CA SER A 109 0.75 11.63 -10.40
C SER A 109 0.21 10.41 -9.66
N MET A 110 -0.41 10.60 -8.49
CA MET A 110 -0.93 9.49 -7.67
C MET A 110 -2.45 9.44 -7.65
N TYR A 111 -2.95 8.24 -7.89
CA TYR A 111 -4.35 7.83 -7.79
C TYR A 111 -4.44 6.54 -6.95
N TYR A 112 -5.64 5.97 -6.90
CA TYR A 112 -5.89 4.70 -6.23
C TYR A 112 -6.63 3.75 -7.14
N PHE A 113 -6.14 2.52 -7.22
CA PHE A 113 -6.88 1.40 -7.80
C PHE A 113 -7.60 0.67 -6.67
N SER A 114 -8.91 0.51 -6.82
CA SER A 114 -9.76 -0.16 -5.83
C SER A 114 -10.43 -1.38 -6.43
N VAL A 115 -10.49 -2.46 -5.65
CA VAL A 115 -11.27 -3.67 -5.94
C VAL A 115 -12.13 -3.97 -4.73
N LEU A 116 -13.46 -3.93 -4.91
CA LEU A 116 -14.45 -4.35 -3.93
C LEU A 116 -14.94 -5.74 -4.29
N GLU A 117 -14.79 -6.69 -3.37
CA GLU A 117 -15.45 -7.99 -3.50
C GLU A 117 -16.92 -7.87 -3.10
N ILE A 118 -17.80 -8.55 -3.81
CA ILE A 118 -19.22 -8.61 -3.51
C ILE A 118 -19.57 -10.10 -3.37
N PRO A 119 -19.81 -10.58 -2.13
CA PRO A 119 -20.14 -11.98 -1.88
C PRO A 119 -21.50 -12.35 -2.45
N THR A 120 -21.73 -13.64 -2.68
CA THR A 120 -23.08 -14.16 -2.92
C THR A 120 -23.96 -13.92 -1.70
N VAL A 121 -25.24 -13.63 -1.93
CA VAL A 121 -26.25 -13.50 -0.87
C VAL A 121 -26.29 -14.79 -0.05
N SER A 122 -26.29 -14.67 1.27
CA SER A 122 -26.43 -15.80 2.17
C SER A 122 -27.88 -16.29 2.19
N SER A 123 -28.08 -17.60 2.15
CA SER A 123 -29.40 -18.22 2.37
C SER A 123 -29.73 -18.39 3.86
N THR A 124 -28.78 -18.09 4.75
CA THR A 124 -28.96 -18.18 6.21
C THR A 124 -29.55 -16.88 6.75
N GLU A 125 -30.59 -16.99 7.57
CA GLU A 125 -31.17 -15.84 8.27
C GLU A 125 -30.23 -15.29 9.35
N ASN A 126 -30.37 -13.99 9.66
CA ASN A 126 -29.65 -13.31 10.75
C ASN A 126 -28.12 -13.38 10.66
N VAL A 127 -27.57 -13.25 9.45
CA VAL A 127 -26.11 -13.21 9.25
C VAL A 127 -25.60 -11.81 8.88
N MET A 128 -24.42 -11.49 9.38
CA MET A 128 -23.64 -10.35 8.90
C MET A 128 -22.74 -10.82 7.75
N GLN A 129 -22.85 -10.18 6.58
CA GLN A 129 -21.94 -10.42 5.46
C GLN A 129 -20.89 -9.30 5.40
N LEU A 130 -19.63 -9.69 5.25
CA LEU A 130 -18.52 -8.77 5.06
C LEU A 130 -18.16 -8.71 3.57
N ALA A 131 -17.92 -7.50 3.07
CA ALA A 131 -17.37 -7.23 1.76
C ALA A 131 -16.07 -6.43 1.94
N LEU A 132 -14.95 -6.97 1.49
CA LEU A 132 -13.66 -6.31 1.58
C LEU A 132 -13.37 -5.45 0.34
N GLN A 133 -12.91 -4.23 0.60
CA GLN A 133 -12.35 -3.35 -0.42
C GLN A 133 -10.83 -3.30 -0.26
N THR A 134 -10.12 -3.73 -1.29
CA THR A 134 -8.68 -3.54 -1.41
C THR A 134 -8.41 -2.27 -2.19
N LYS A 135 -7.73 -1.30 -1.58
CA LYS A 135 -7.35 -0.02 -2.18
C LYS A 135 -5.83 0.11 -2.19
N VAL A 136 -5.24 0.14 -3.39
CA VAL A 136 -3.79 0.25 -3.58
C VAL A 136 -3.46 1.55 -4.31
N LYS A 137 -2.28 2.10 -4.04
CA LYS A 137 -1.80 3.30 -4.73
C LYS A 137 -1.48 2.97 -6.18
N LEU A 138 -1.92 3.84 -7.08
CA LEU A 138 -1.59 3.80 -8.50
C LEU A 138 -0.79 5.06 -8.83
N PHE A 139 0.43 4.90 -9.31
CA PHE A 139 1.28 5.99 -9.76
C PHE A 139 1.29 6.00 -11.28
N TYR A 140 0.88 7.12 -11.86
CA TYR A 140 1.14 7.42 -13.26
C TYR A 140 2.55 8.00 -13.36
N ARG A 141 3.40 7.40 -14.20
CA ARG A 141 4.78 7.79 -14.42
C ARG A 141 4.97 8.26 -15.86
N PRO A 142 5.25 9.56 -16.08
CA PRO A 142 5.57 10.09 -17.41
C PRO A 142 6.79 9.40 -18.03
N GLU A 143 6.85 9.40 -19.37
CA GLU A 143 7.94 8.78 -20.17
C GLU A 143 9.30 9.40 -19.80
N ALA A 144 9.32 10.70 -19.47
CA ALA A 144 10.52 11.39 -19.01
C ALA A 144 11.14 10.83 -17.70
N LEU A 145 10.43 9.93 -17.00
CA LEU A 145 10.84 9.31 -15.73
C LEU A 145 11.03 7.79 -15.82
N GLU A 146 10.99 7.18 -17.00
CA GLU A 146 10.84 5.73 -17.18
C GLU A 146 12.05 4.89 -16.73
N ASP A 147 13.28 5.41 -16.86
CA ASP A 147 14.53 4.68 -16.58
C ASP A 147 15.01 4.74 -15.12
N ASP A 148 14.29 5.45 -14.24
CA ASP A 148 14.72 5.66 -12.87
C ASP A 148 14.06 4.68 -11.89
N GLU A 149 14.81 3.69 -11.40
CA GLU A 149 14.37 2.92 -10.23
C GLU A 149 14.28 3.86 -9.02
N VAL A 150 13.12 3.92 -8.37
CA VAL A 150 12.82 4.82 -7.23
C VAL A 150 13.87 4.79 -6.10
N ASN A 151 14.66 3.72 -5.97
CA ASN A 151 15.75 3.64 -5.01
C ASN A 151 16.85 4.69 -5.25
N PHE A 152 17.11 5.08 -6.51
CA PHE A 152 18.14 6.06 -6.85
C PHE A 152 17.82 7.47 -6.36
N HIS A 153 16.54 7.78 -6.10
CA HIS A 153 16.12 9.13 -5.70
C HIS A 153 16.13 9.40 -4.20
N MET A 154 16.57 8.44 -3.39
CA MET A 154 16.71 8.66 -1.95
C MET A 154 17.77 9.71 -1.62
N ASP A 155 18.66 10.02 -2.56
CA ASP A 155 19.60 11.15 -2.53
C ASP A 155 18.88 12.51 -2.45
N LYS A 156 17.66 12.59 -2.99
CA LYS A 156 16.80 13.79 -3.04
C LYS A 156 15.86 13.92 -1.84
N LEU A 157 15.94 13.02 -0.85
CA LEU A 157 15.21 13.12 0.41
C LEU A 157 16.07 13.81 1.47
N THR A 158 15.56 14.89 2.05
CA THR A 158 16.16 15.52 3.23
C THR A 158 15.16 15.57 4.38
N ILE A 159 15.62 15.30 5.60
CA ILE A 159 14.80 15.32 6.82
C ILE A 159 15.41 16.31 7.80
N HIS A 160 14.72 17.42 8.06
CA HIS A 160 15.15 18.45 9.00
C HIS A 160 14.37 18.37 10.30
N LYS A 161 15.05 18.36 11.43
CA LYS A 161 14.45 18.50 12.76
C LYS A 161 14.09 19.98 12.98
N VAL A 162 12.80 20.24 13.18
CA VAL A 162 12.25 21.59 13.36
C VAL A 162 11.64 21.82 14.74
N GLY A 163 11.66 20.81 15.61
CA GLY A 163 11.18 20.90 16.99
C GLY A 163 11.31 19.58 17.75
N ILE A 164 10.70 19.53 18.93
CA ILE A 164 10.59 18.31 19.75
C ILE A 164 9.72 17.31 19.00
N ASN A 165 10.26 16.13 18.70
CA ASN A 165 9.61 15.08 17.93
C ASN A 165 9.01 15.54 16.59
N ARG A 166 9.48 16.64 16.00
CA ARG A 166 8.92 17.20 14.76
C ARG A 166 9.98 17.38 13.70
N TYR A 167 9.68 16.86 12.52
CA TYR A 167 10.57 16.88 11.37
C TYR A 167 9.85 17.42 10.12
N GLN A 168 10.56 18.18 9.31
CA GLN A 168 10.19 18.54 7.95
C GLN A 168 10.87 17.57 7.00
N LEU A 169 10.09 16.88 6.18
CA LEU A 169 10.57 15.97 5.16
C LEU A 169 10.44 16.67 3.81
N THR A 170 11.54 16.82 3.09
CA THR A 170 11.58 17.47 1.78
C THR A 170 11.93 16.44 0.72
N ASN A 171 11.06 16.31 -0.29
CA ASN A 171 11.27 15.48 -1.47
C ASN A 171 11.57 16.38 -2.67
N ALA A 172 12.83 16.42 -3.09
CA ALA A 172 13.25 17.15 -4.29
C ALA A 172 13.18 16.30 -5.57
N SER A 173 12.67 15.06 -5.51
CA SER A 173 12.52 14.18 -6.67
C SER A 173 11.19 14.38 -7.40
N ALA A 174 11.15 13.87 -8.62
CA ALA A 174 9.95 13.79 -9.46
C ALA A 174 9.00 12.64 -9.07
N PHE A 175 9.33 11.87 -8.02
CA PHE A 175 8.65 10.63 -7.64
C PHE A 175 7.98 10.74 -6.28
N TYR A 176 6.96 9.94 -6.01
CA TYR A 176 6.38 9.81 -4.68
C TYR A 176 7.25 8.94 -3.77
N LEU A 177 7.69 9.50 -2.65
CA LEU A 177 8.43 8.73 -1.64
C LEU A 177 7.47 8.17 -0.59
N ASN A 178 7.49 6.85 -0.42
CA ASN A 178 6.57 6.12 0.45
C ASN A 178 7.28 5.61 1.70
N ILE A 179 7.41 6.45 2.72
CA ILE A 179 8.06 6.09 3.99
C ILE A 179 7.02 5.40 4.89
N ILE A 180 7.35 4.23 5.44
CA ILE A 180 6.42 3.43 6.26
C ILE A 180 6.83 3.33 7.74
N SER A 181 8.10 3.58 8.04
CA SER A 181 8.57 3.64 9.42
C SER A 181 9.89 4.38 9.56
N PHE A 182 10.12 4.85 10.78
CA PHE A 182 11.36 5.46 11.24
C PHE A 182 11.91 4.60 12.38
N ASN A 183 13.22 4.62 12.57
CA ASN A 183 13.86 4.08 13.76
C ASN A 183 14.72 5.18 14.37
N ASP A 184 14.73 5.24 15.70
CA ASP A 184 15.70 6.06 16.42
C ASP A 184 17.11 5.44 16.37
N LYS A 185 18.12 6.17 16.85
CA LYS A 185 19.51 5.69 16.89
C LYS A 185 19.70 4.46 17.80
N ASN A 186 18.75 4.21 18.71
CA ASN A 186 18.74 3.05 19.61
C ASN A 186 17.99 1.85 19.01
N GLY A 187 17.46 1.98 17.79
CA GLY A 187 16.74 0.92 17.08
C GLY A 187 15.24 0.84 17.38
N LYS A 188 14.66 1.69 18.24
CA LYS A 188 13.22 1.71 18.51
C LYS A 188 12.48 2.09 17.23
N LYS A 189 11.56 1.22 16.80
CA LYS A 189 10.75 1.43 15.60
C LYS A 189 9.53 2.30 15.89
N ILE A 190 9.36 3.34 15.08
CA ILE A 190 8.19 4.22 15.04
C ILE A 190 7.45 3.94 13.74
N ILE A 191 6.25 3.36 13.84
CA ILE A 191 5.38 3.11 12.70
C ILE A 191 4.62 4.39 12.38
N LYS A 192 4.97 5.02 11.25
CA LYS A 192 4.27 6.19 10.70
C LYS A 192 4.45 6.18 9.19
N ALA A 193 3.33 6.06 8.48
CA ALA A 193 3.31 6.06 7.03
C ALA A 193 3.15 7.49 6.50
N ILE A 194 4.03 7.89 5.58
CA ILE A 194 4.06 9.20 4.93
C ILE A 194 4.24 8.95 3.44
N THR A 195 3.43 9.63 2.63
CA THR A 195 3.48 9.55 1.17
C THR A 195 3.81 10.93 0.66
N LEU A 196 5.09 11.18 0.47
CA LEU A 196 5.63 12.51 0.20
C LEU A 196 5.55 12.78 -1.31
N PRO A 197 4.73 13.74 -1.77
CA PRO A 197 4.59 14.04 -3.19
C PRO A 197 5.90 14.53 -3.84
N PRO A 198 6.01 14.46 -5.18
CA PRO A 198 7.10 15.08 -5.91
C PRO A 198 7.24 16.56 -5.58
N PHE A 199 8.48 17.04 -5.44
CA PHE A 199 8.81 18.46 -5.22
C PHE A 199 8.02 19.11 -4.08
N SER A 200 7.94 18.42 -2.94
CA SER A 200 7.09 18.84 -1.81
C SER A 200 7.78 18.73 -0.47
N GLU A 201 7.18 19.37 0.52
CA GLU A 201 7.60 19.30 1.92
C GLU A 201 6.41 18.90 2.80
N GLU A 202 6.65 18.03 3.78
CA GLU A 202 5.64 17.61 4.75
C GLU A 202 6.19 17.66 6.18
N LEU A 203 5.43 18.28 7.08
CA LEU A 203 5.71 18.25 8.50
C LEU A 203 5.16 16.97 9.13
N ALA A 204 6.01 16.25 9.85
CA ALA A 204 5.63 15.03 10.53
C ALA A 204 6.08 15.04 11.99
N ASP A 205 5.12 14.80 12.87
CA ASP A 205 5.44 14.45 14.26
C ASP A 205 5.89 12.98 14.31
N ILE A 206 7.17 12.76 14.57
CA ILE A 206 7.81 11.45 14.70
C ILE A 206 8.27 11.34 16.16
N LYS A 207 7.71 10.38 16.92
CA LYS A 207 7.88 10.21 18.38
C LYS A 207 9.31 9.77 18.79
N THR A 208 10.32 10.50 18.34
CA THR A 208 11.74 10.37 18.70
C THR A 208 12.48 11.70 18.46
N GLU A 209 13.47 11.97 19.31
CA GLU A 209 14.37 13.12 19.19
C GLU A 209 15.58 12.86 18.27
N THR A 210 15.84 11.60 17.95
CA THR A 210 16.93 11.20 17.04
C THR A 210 16.40 10.22 16.00
N LEU A 211 16.92 10.32 14.77
CA LEU A 211 16.66 9.36 13.71
C LEU A 211 17.95 8.61 13.39
N GLY A 212 17.81 7.30 13.15
CA GLY A 212 18.91 6.44 12.72
C GLY A 212 18.63 5.73 11.40
N LYS A 213 17.36 5.43 11.10
CA LYS A 213 16.98 4.70 9.89
C LYS A 213 15.55 5.04 9.47
N ILE A 214 15.28 4.96 8.18
CA ILE A 214 13.93 4.94 7.62
C ILE A 214 13.69 3.64 6.88
N THR A 215 12.42 3.30 6.66
CA THR A 215 12.04 2.23 5.74
C THR A 215 11.05 2.78 4.75
N ILE A 216 11.35 2.62 3.47
CA ILE A 216 10.46 3.00 2.36
C ILE A 216 9.86 1.76 1.71
N VAL A 217 8.90 1.97 0.81
CA VAL A 217 8.37 0.93 -0.08
C VAL A 217 8.67 1.31 -1.53
N ASN A 218 9.36 0.43 -2.25
CA ASN A 218 9.75 0.62 -3.64
C ASN A 218 8.68 0.14 -4.65
N ASP A 219 9.01 0.30 -5.95
CA ASP A 219 8.52 -0.44 -7.15
C ASP A 219 7.54 -1.58 -6.85
N PHE A 220 8.13 -2.61 -6.29
CA PHE A 220 7.59 -3.95 -6.20
C PHE A 220 6.90 -4.22 -4.86
N GLY A 221 6.76 -3.20 -4.02
CA GLY A 221 6.19 -3.35 -2.69
C GLY A 221 7.18 -3.83 -1.63
N SER A 222 8.47 -3.92 -1.98
CA SER A 222 9.53 -4.32 -1.07
C SER A 222 9.84 -3.22 -0.06
N LYS A 223 10.06 -3.62 1.19
CA LYS A 223 10.42 -2.71 2.29
C LYS A 223 11.93 -2.50 2.27
N MET A 224 12.36 -1.30 1.93
CA MET A 224 13.78 -0.96 1.77
C MET A 224 14.24 -0.09 2.95
N PRO A 225 15.08 -0.63 3.87
CA PRO A 225 15.63 0.15 4.96
C PRO A 225 16.84 0.99 4.50
N PHE A 226 16.87 2.28 4.86
CA PHE A 226 17.99 3.19 4.63
C PHE A 226 18.49 3.74 5.97
N ASN A 227 19.79 3.60 6.24
CA ASN A 227 20.40 4.31 7.37
C ASN A 227 20.33 5.82 7.09
N LEU A 228 20.30 6.62 8.15
CA LEU A 228 20.37 8.07 8.04
C LEU A 228 21.70 8.59 8.56
N LEU A 229 22.35 9.41 7.75
CA LEU A 229 23.48 10.23 8.15
C LEU A 229 22.92 11.57 8.64
N CYS A 230 23.02 11.82 9.94
CA CYS A 230 22.47 13.02 10.57
C CYS A 230 23.58 13.95 11.05
N ASN A 231 23.64 15.15 10.47
CA ASN A 231 24.51 16.24 10.84
C ASN A 231 23.69 17.35 11.49
N SER A 232 23.85 17.54 12.79
CA SER A 232 23.05 18.47 13.59
C SER A 232 21.54 18.20 13.47
N ASN A 233 20.80 19.06 12.76
CA ASN A 233 19.35 18.95 12.59
C ASN A 233 18.95 18.36 11.24
N GLU A 234 19.90 18.09 10.34
CA GLU A 234 19.61 17.56 9.01
C GLU A 234 20.02 16.08 8.93
N CYS A 235 19.15 15.25 8.39
CA CYS A 235 19.38 13.83 8.15
C CYS A 235 19.13 13.50 6.69
N ARG A 236 20.02 12.71 6.08
CA ARG A 236 19.88 12.19 4.71
C ARG A 236 20.05 10.68 4.67
N PRO A 237 19.37 9.97 3.75
CA PRO A 237 19.61 8.55 3.50
C PRO A 237 21.04 8.27 3.07
N GLU A 238 21.66 7.26 3.66
CA GLU A 238 22.89 6.66 3.17
C GLU A 238 22.57 5.79 1.96
N LEU A 239 23.11 6.14 0.80
CA LEU A 239 22.96 5.36 -0.43
C LEU A 239 23.99 4.23 -0.41
N LYS A 240 23.56 3.02 -0.72
CA LYS A 240 24.46 1.90 -0.96
C LYS A 240 24.88 1.95 -2.43
N GLU A 241 26.18 1.98 -2.68
CA GLU A 241 26.76 1.73 -4.00
C GLU A 241 26.39 0.34 -4.54
#